data_AF-A0A2D4Q2G7-F1
#
_entry.id   AF-A0A2D4Q2G7-F1
#
_cell.length_a   1.000
_cell.length_b   1.000
_cell.length_c   1.000
_cell.angle_alpha   90.00
_cell.angle_beta   90.00
_cell.angle_gamma   90.00
#
_symmetry.space_group_name_H-M   'P 1'
#
loop_
_entity.id
_entity.type
_entity.pdbx_description
1 polymer ?
#
loop_
_entity_poly.entity_id
_entity_poly.type
_entity_poly.pdbx_seq_one_letter_code
_entity_poly.pdbx_strand_id
1 'polypeptide(L)'
;DYFVVAGLTDTSALLDQEGNRSETKSFGPKAPITDLAVIIKSAGETVPEGYTCVEATPTGLQANLNYGSLKSPELFLCYKRSRDKPPLIDIGVLYEGKEVIKQDCEVIQATPYGRCANVNNSSASSQRIFITFRRALPVRAQNSLAVTDICVIVTSKGETPPHT
;
A
#
# COMPACT_ATOMS: atom_id res chain seq x y z
N ASP A 1 -6.52 39.16 -19.71
CA ASP A 1 -5.79 38.73 -18.50
C ASP A 1 -6.73 38.65 -17.32
N TYR A 2 -7.01 37.43 -16.86
CA TYR A 2 -7.79 37.18 -15.65
C TYR A 2 -6.94 36.35 -14.70
N PHE A 3 -6.65 36.88 -13.52
CA PHE A 3 -6.18 36.10 -12.38
C PHE A 3 -7.09 36.38 -11.19
N VAL A 4 -7.48 35.31 -10.51
CA VAL A 4 -8.26 35.38 -9.27
C VAL A 4 -7.27 35.38 -8.11
N VAL A 5 -7.29 36.45 -7.32
CA VAL A 5 -6.62 36.49 -6.01
C VAL A 5 -7.64 36.03 -4.97
N ALA A 6 -7.45 34.84 -4.40
CA ALA A 6 -8.22 34.41 -3.24
C ALA A 6 -7.53 34.95 -1.97
N GLY A 7 -8.14 35.95 -1.33
CA GLY A 7 -7.69 36.45 -0.03
C GLY A 7 -8.05 35.46 1.08
N LEU A 8 -7.08 35.08 1.92
CA LEU A 8 -7.37 34.51 3.23
C LEU A 8 -8.08 35.59 4.07
N THR A 9 -9.24 35.25 4.62
CA THR A 9 -9.86 36.03 5.70
C THR A 9 -9.70 35.23 7.01
N ASP A 10 -9.20 35.89 8.05
CA ASP A 10 -8.82 35.33 9.36
C ASP A 10 -9.99 34.92 10.27
N THR A 11 -11.13 34.51 9.70
CA THR A 11 -12.30 34.09 10.48
C THR A 11 -13.07 33.00 9.76
N SER A 12 -12.68 31.75 10.00
CA SER A 12 -13.62 30.63 9.92
C SER A 12 -13.27 29.61 11.00
N ALA A 13 -14.12 29.54 12.02
CA ALA A 13 -14.11 28.45 12.98
C ALA A 13 -14.71 27.21 12.30
N LEU A 14 -14.00 26.09 12.34
CA LEU A 14 -14.50 24.83 11.80
C LEU A 14 -15.30 24.09 12.88
N LEU A 15 -16.51 23.72 12.49
CA LEU A 15 -17.48 22.95 13.28
C LEU A 15 -16.90 21.57 13.65
N ASP A 16 -16.89 21.28 14.95
CA ASP A 16 -16.69 19.93 15.48
C ASP A 16 -17.89 19.05 15.08
N GLN A 17 -17.63 18.01 14.30
CA GLN A 17 -18.49 16.82 14.31
C GLN A 17 -17.65 15.55 14.40
N GLU A 18 -17.92 14.86 15.50
CA GLU A 18 -17.51 13.53 15.91
C GLU A 18 -17.50 12.49 14.78
N GLY A 19 -16.41 11.72 14.75
CA GLY A 19 -16.23 10.57 13.88
C GLY A 19 -14.86 9.96 14.11
N ASN A 20 -14.71 9.30 15.26
CA ASN A 20 -13.55 8.57 15.76
C ASN A 20 -12.59 8.04 14.66
N ARG A 21 -11.53 8.78 14.35
CA ARG A 21 -10.37 8.30 13.58
C ARG A 21 -9.12 8.65 14.37
N SER A 22 -8.52 7.64 14.97
CA SER A 22 -7.17 7.70 15.53
C SER A 22 -6.16 7.79 14.39
N GLU A 23 -6.05 8.97 13.78
CA GLU A 23 -4.86 9.41 13.08
C GLU A 23 -4.65 10.85 13.54
N THR A 24 -3.66 11.05 14.42
CA THR A 24 -3.15 12.38 14.77
C THR A 24 -2.97 13.19 13.49
N LYS A 25 -3.84 14.18 13.26
CA LYS A 25 -3.78 15.04 12.06
C LYS A 25 -2.50 15.86 12.13
N SER A 26 -1.41 15.31 11.58
CA SER A 26 -0.24 16.10 11.24
C SER A 26 -0.64 17.03 10.10
N PHE A 27 -0.58 18.33 10.34
CA PHE A 27 -0.95 19.38 9.36
C PHE A 27 0.02 19.51 8.18
N GLY A 28 0.84 18.48 7.90
CA GLY A 28 1.82 18.46 6.82
C GLY A 28 1.56 17.32 5.82
N PRO A 29 2.17 17.38 4.62
CA PRO A 29 2.09 16.29 3.65
C PRO A 29 2.58 14.98 4.27
N LYS A 30 1.83 13.89 4.08
CA LYS A 30 2.24 12.55 4.51
C LYS A 30 3.64 12.23 3.95
N ALA A 31 4.47 11.57 4.74
CA ALA A 31 5.72 11.03 4.23
C ALA A 31 5.44 10.00 3.11
N PRO A 32 6.32 9.87 2.11
CA PRO A 32 6.12 8.89 1.05
C PRO A 32 6.21 7.46 1.60
N ILE A 33 5.66 6.50 0.85
CA ILE A 33 5.81 5.09 1.17
C ILE A 33 7.23 4.65 0.78
N THR A 34 7.94 4.06 1.74
CA THR A 34 9.32 3.60 1.58
C THR A 34 9.45 2.10 1.64
N ASP A 35 8.58 1.38 2.33
CA ASP A 35 8.72 -0.07 2.44
C ASP A 35 7.36 -0.75 2.33
N LEU A 36 7.38 -1.99 1.84
CA LEU A 36 6.23 -2.89 1.77
C LEU A 36 6.53 -4.17 2.53
N ALA A 37 5.48 -4.81 3.04
CA ALA A 37 5.53 -6.15 3.59
C ALA A 37 4.22 -6.86 3.29
N VAL A 38 4.26 -8.18 3.17
CA VAL A 38 3.05 -9.02 3.13
C VAL A 38 3.01 -9.82 4.42
N ILE A 39 1.84 -9.90 5.04
CA ILE A 39 1.61 -10.71 6.24
C ILE A 39 0.48 -11.71 6.02
N ILE A 40 0.53 -12.83 6.74
CA ILE A 40 -0.51 -13.85 6.76
C ILE A 40 -1.24 -13.78 8.11
N LYS A 41 -2.33 -13.00 8.18
CA LYS A 41 -3.09 -12.82 9.43
C LYS A 41 -3.68 -14.13 9.94
N SER A 42 -4.15 -15.00 9.03
CA SER A 42 -4.66 -16.33 9.39
C SER A 42 -3.61 -17.27 10.00
N ALA A 43 -2.31 -16.94 9.88
CA ALA A 43 -1.21 -17.66 10.51
C ALA A 43 -0.74 -17.03 11.83
N GLY A 44 -1.48 -16.04 12.34
CA GLY A 44 -1.15 -15.30 13.56
C GLY A 44 -0.09 -14.22 13.39
N GLU A 45 0.29 -13.87 12.15
CA GLU A 45 1.23 -12.79 11.89
C GLU A 45 0.60 -11.43 12.18
N THR A 46 1.36 -10.53 12.81
CA THR A 46 0.93 -9.17 13.16
C THR A 46 1.56 -8.14 12.24
N VAL A 47 1.07 -6.90 12.31
CA VAL A 47 1.65 -5.79 11.54
C VAL A 47 3.06 -5.50 12.08
N PRO A 48 4.11 -5.47 11.23
CA PRO A 48 5.47 -5.17 11.68
C PRO A 48 5.59 -3.78 12.28
N GLU A 49 6.60 -3.57 13.13
CA GLU A 49 6.82 -2.29 13.81
C GLU A 49 7.00 -1.12 12.83
N GLY A 50 6.19 -0.07 13.02
CA GLY A 50 6.19 1.12 12.19
C GLY A 50 5.56 0.94 10.81
N TYR A 51 4.91 -0.19 10.54
CA TYR A 51 4.11 -0.40 9.33
C TYR A 51 2.62 -0.13 9.61
N THR A 52 1.89 0.21 8.55
CA THR A 52 0.44 0.31 8.51
C THR A 52 -0.09 -0.80 7.60
N CYS A 53 -1.07 -1.57 8.08
CA CYS A 53 -1.74 -2.59 7.28
C CYS A 53 -2.88 -1.96 6.46
N VAL A 54 -3.01 -2.34 5.19
CA VAL A 54 -4.21 -2.08 4.40
C VAL A 54 -5.24 -3.12 4.82
N GLU A 55 -6.09 -2.79 5.80
CA GLU A 55 -7.04 -3.75 6.37
C GLU A 55 -8.37 -3.80 5.63
N ALA A 56 -8.79 -2.67 5.07
CA ALA A 56 -10.06 -2.52 4.39
C ALA A 56 -9.90 -1.94 2.98
N THR A 57 -10.79 -2.36 2.09
CA THR A 57 -10.98 -1.76 0.77
C THR A 57 -11.72 -0.41 0.91
N PRO A 58 -11.82 0.41 -0.15
CA PRO A 58 -12.55 1.68 -0.09
C PRO A 58 -14.01 1.55 0.34
N THR A 59 -14.67 0.41 0.08
CA THR A 59 -16.07 0.17 0.51
C THR A 59 -16.18 -0.55 1.86
N GLY A 60 -15.07 -0.81 2.54
CA GLY A 60 -15.04 -1.44 3.87
C GLY A 60 -15.01 -2.96 3.86
N LEU A 61 -14.78 -3.61 2.72
CA LEU A 61 -14.51 -5.05 2.67
C LEU A 61 -13.12 -5.35 3.24
N GLN A 62 -12.88 -6.58 3.69
CA GLN A 62 -11.52 -6.97 4.07
C GLN A 62 -10.59 -6.92 2.87
N ALA A 63 -9.47 -6.20 2.99
CA ALA A 63 -8.44 -6.08 1.96
C ALA A 63 -7.53 -7.33 1.87
N ASN A 64 -8.12 -8.52 2.03
CA ASN A 64 -7.44 -9.79 1.86
C ASN A 64 -7.09 -9.99 0.38
N LEU A 65 -5.81 -10.17 0.06
CA LEU A 65 -5.35 -10.40 -1.32
C LEU A 65 -5.90 -11.70 -1.93
N ASN A 66 -6.35 -12.63 -1.09
CA ASN A 66 -7.05 -13.87 -1.46
C ASN A 66 -8.58 -13.79 -1.23
N TYR A 67 -9.16 -12.59 -1.25
CA TYR A 67 -10.58 -12.38 -0.98
C TYR A 67 -11.48 -13.37 -1.76
N GLY A 68 -12.43 -13.97 -1.06
CA GLY A 68 -13.38 -14.94 -1.64
C GLY A 68 -12.93 -16.40 -1.61
N SER A 69 -11.70 -16.71 -1.20
CA SER A 69 -11.26 -18.08 -0.96
C SER A 69 -11.35 -18.47 0.51
N LEU A 70 -12.19 -19.47 0.83
CA LEU A 70 -12.37 -19.97 2.21
C LEU A 70 -11.21 -20.82 2.72
N LYS A 71 -10.40 -21.39 1.82
CA LYS A 71 -9.31 -22.32 2.16
C LYS A 71 -7.93 -21.69 2.04
N SER A 72 -7.83 -20.49 1.48
CA SER A 72 -6.55 -19.83 1.25
C SER A 72 -6.16 -18.98 2.47
N PRO A 73 -4.85 -18.78 2.70
CA PRO A 73 -4.38 -17.89 3.76
C PRO A 73 -4.90 -16.46 3.56
N GLU A 74 -5.17 -15.77 4.67
CA GLU A 74 -5.58 -14.38 4.67
C GLU A 74 -4.35 -13.47 4.58
N LEU A 75 -4.08 -13.00 3.37
CA LEU A 75 -2.89 -12.21 3.04
C LEU A 75 -3.21 -10.73 3.02
N PHE A 76 -2.40 -9.91 3.69
CA PHE A 76 -2.57 -8.47 3.74
C PHE A 76 -1.28 -7.74 3.38
N LEU A 77 -1.42 -6.62 2.66
CA LEU A 77 -0.32 -5.73 2.34
C LEU A 77 -0.15 -4.70 3.45
N CYS A 78 1.09 -4.56 3.92
CA CYS A 78 1.50 -3.54 4.86
C CYS A 78 2.50 -2.59 4.17
N TYR A 79 2.50 -1.33 4.58
CA TYR A 79 3.45 -0.34 4.08
C TYR A 79 4.02 0.49 5.23
N LYS A 80 5.23 1.03 5.05
CA LYS A 80 5.84 2.00 5.96
C LYS A 80 6.07 3.31 5.24
N ARG A 81 5.79 4.41 5.94
CA ARG A 81 6.10 5.77 5.48
C ARG A 81 7.31 6.30 6.24
N SER A 82 8.26 6.90 5.53
CA SER A 82 9.47 7.50 6.12
C SER A 82 10.03 8.56 5.18
N ARG A 83 10.82 9.49 5.73
CA ARG A 83 11.62 10.46 4.97
C ARG A 83 13.12 10.13 5.01
N ASP A 84 13.49 9.07 5.72
CA ASP A 84 14.88 8.65 5.97
C ASP A 84 15.40 7.69 4.90
N LYS A 85 14.52 7.22 4.01
CA LYS A 85 14.83 6.32 2.91
C LYS A 85 14.28 6.87 1.59
N PRO A 86 14.90 6.52 0.44
CA PRO A 86 14.33 6.86 -0.85
C PRO A 86 12.93 6.24 -1.02
N PRO A 87 11.97 6.97 -1.61
CA PRO A 87 10.60 6.51 -1.77
C PRO A 87 10.50 5.34 -2.75
N LEU A 88 9.41 4.57 -2.62
CA LEU A 88 8.99 3.66 -3.68
C LEU A 88 8.43 4.46 -4.83
N ILE A 89 8.80 4.08 -6.05
CA ILE A 89 8.40 4.74 -7.29
C ILE A 89 7.50 3.86 -8.16
N ASP A 90 7.36 2.59 -7.80
CA ASP A 90 6.60 1.60 -8.54
C ASP A 90 6.27 0.41 -7.64
N ILE A 91 5.10 -0.18 -7.86
CA ILE A 91 4.65 -1.42 -7.22
C ILE A 91 4.10 -2.32 -8.33
N GLY A 92 4.60 -3.54 -8.39
CA GLY A 92 4.24 -4.51 -9.42
C GLY A 92 3.79 -5.84 -8.85
N VAL A 93 3.41 -6.72 -9.77
CA VAL A 93 3.08 -8.12 -9.51
C VAL A 93 3.98 -8.96 -10.41
N LEU A 94 4.67 -9.92 -9.83
CA LEU A 94 5.54 -10.86 -10.53
C LEU A 94 4.87 -12.22 -10.61
N TYR A 95 4.72 -12.73 -11.83
CA TYR A 95 4.36 -14.12 -12.10
C TYR A 95 5.64 -14.94 -12.28
N GLU A 96 6.02 -15.71 -11.25
CA GLU A 96 7.30 -16.44 -11.21
C GLU A 96 7.44 -17.36 -12.44
N GLY A 97 8.58 -17.26 -13.13
CA GLY A 97 8.89 -18.06 -14.32
C GLY A 97 8.25 -17.58 -15.64
N LYS A 98 7.38 -16.55 -15.63
CA LYS A 98 6.81 -15.95 -16.86
C LYS A 98 7.42 -14.61 -17.23
N GLU A 99 8.02 -13.91 -16.28
CA GLU A 99 8.50 -12.54 -16.47
C GLU A 99 9.97 -12.43 -16.08
N VAL A 100 10.70 -11.58 -16.83
CA VAL A 100 12.07 -11.19 -16.48
C VAL A 100 12.00 -9.97 -15.57
N ILE A 101 12.53 -10.11 -14.35
CA ILE A 101 12.58 -9.03 -13.37
C ILE A 101 13.61 -7.99 -13.81
N LYS A 102 13.22 -6.70 -13.81
CA LYS A 102 14.16 -5.60 -14.04
C LYS A 102 15.18 -5.52 -12.89
N GLN A 103 16.43 -5.15 -13.19
CA GLN A 103 17.50 -5.11 -12.18
C GLN A 103 17.23 -4.16 -11.00
N ASP A 104 16.37 -3.14 -11.19
CA ASP A 104 15.99 -2.17 -10.16
C ASP A 104 14.72 -2.58 -9.37
N CYS A 105 14.28 -3.83 -9.51
CA CYS A 105 13.05 -4.37 -8.94
C CYS A 105 13.33 -5.40 -7.84
N GLU A 106 12.77 -5.15 -6.66
CA GLU A 106 12.85 -6.03 -5.50
C GLU A 106 11.57 -6.86 -5.37
N VAL A 107 11.69 -8.11 -4.92
CA VAL A 107 10.57 -9.06 -4.78
C VAL A 107 10.33 -9.36 -3.32
N ILE A 108 9.09 -9.24 -2.86
CA ILE A 108 8.67 -9.68 -1.52
C ILE A 108 8.44 -11.19 -1.57
N GLN A 109 9.51 -11.97 -1.36
CA GLN A 109 9.44 -13.44 -1.40
C GLN A 109 8.92 -14.03 -0.08
N ALA A 110 9.15 -13.34 1.03
CA ALA A 110 8.80 -13.82 2.37
C ALA A 110 8.08 -12.75 3.20
N THR A 111 7.22 -13.20 4.10
CA THR A 111 6.67 -12.39 5.18
C THR A 111 7.80 -12.01 6.15
N PRO A 112 7.64 -10.95 6.94
CA PRO A 112 8.58 -10.59 8.01
C PRO A 112 8.80 -11.71 9.05
N TYR A 113 7.94 -12.74 9.05
CA TYR A 113 7.99 -13.90 9.94
C TYR A 113 8.58 -15.15 9.26
N GLY A 114 9.15 -15.00 8.06
CA GLY A 114 9.85 -16.06 7.33
C GLY A 114 8.96 -17.04 6.56
N ARG A 115 7.65 -16.75 6.41
CA ARG A 115 6.75 -17.55 5.58
C ARG A 115 6.80 -17.08 4.13
N CYS A 116 6.41 -17.94 3.18
CA CYS A 116 6.33 -17.56 1.77
C CYS A 116 5.25 -16.49 1.54
N ALA A 117 5.58 -15.39 0.87
CA ALA A 117 4.66 -14.29 0.55
C ALA A 117 3.96 -14.46 -0.82
N ASN A 118 3.67 -15.71 -1.21
CA ASN A 118 2.93 -16.01 -2.42
C ASN A 118 1.47 -15.56 -2.30
N VAL A 119 1.04 -14.62 -3.14
CA VAL A 119 -0.32 -14.06 -3.16
C VAL A 119 -1.29 -14.81 -4.06
N ASN A 120 -0.88 -15.96 -4.60
CA ASN A 120 -1.77 -16.83 -5.35
C ASN A 120 -2.63 -17.70 -4.40
N ASN A 121 -3.93 -17.77 -4.67
CA ASN A 121 -4.89 -18.63 -3.95
C ASN A 121 -4.98 -20.06 -4.51
N SER A 122 -4.23 -20.39 -5.56
CA SER A 122 -4.17 -21.72 -6.20
C SER A 122 -3.29 -22.72 -5.43
N SER A 123 -3.19 -23.96 -5.91
CA SER A 123 -2.39 -25.01 -5.26
C SER A 123 -0.91 -24.61 -5.11
N ALA A 124 -0.20 -25.18 -4.13
CA ALA A 124 1.22 -24.90 -3.89
C ALA A 124 2.16 -25.28 -5.05
N SER A 125 1.69 -26.15 -5.96
CA SER A 125 2.38 -26.52 -7.22
C SER A 125 2.07 -25.57 -8.38
N SER A 126 1.13 -24.65 -8.20
CA SER A 126 0.77 -23.64 -9.18
C SER A 126 1.84 -22.55 -9.24
N GLN A 127 1.83 -21.80 -10.33
CA GLN A 127 2.70 -20.64 -10.51
C GLN A 127 2.59 -19.68 -9.32
N ARG A 128 3.72 -19.25 -8.76
CA ARG A 128 3.75 -18.31 -7.64
C ARG A 128 3.59 -16.88 -8.15
N ILE A 129 2.88 -16.08 -7.37
CA ILE A 129 2.65 -14.66 -7.63
C ILE A 129 3.22 -13.89 -6.44
N PHE A 130 4.07 -12.90 -6.70
CA PHE A 130 4.70 -12.09 -5.67
C PHE A 130 4.46 -10.61 -5.92
N ILE A 131 4.45 -9.82 -4.84
CA ILE A 131 4.48 -8.37 -4.94
C ILE A 131 5.92 -7.92 -5.18
N THR A 132 6.09 -6.96 -6.07
CA THR A 132 7.39 -6.33 -6.35
C THR A 132 7.32 -4.83 -6.13
N PHE A 133 8.48 -4.21 -5.94
CA PHE A 133 8.57 -2.77 -5.86
C PHE A 133 9.89 -2.26 -6.45
N ARG A 134 9.89 -1.01 -6.86
CA ARG A 134 11.11 -0.29 -7.26
C ARG A 134 11.30 0.92 -6.37
N ARG A 135 12.55 1.16 -6.00
CA ARG A 135 12.95 2.25 -5.11
C ARG A 135 13.65 3.33 -5.90
N ALA A 136 13.41 4.59 -5.56
CA ALA A 136 14.17 5.71 -6.12
C ALA A 136 15.65 5.57 -5.77
N LEU A 137 16.52 6.00 -6.67
CA LEU A 137 17.93 6.16 -6.34
C LEU A 137 18.10 7.28 -5.29
N PRO A 138 19.03 7.16 -4.33
CA PRO A 138 19.23 8.16 -3.27
C PRO A 138 19.53 9.59 -3.74
N VAL A 139 19.97 9.76 -5.00
CA VAL A 139 20.55 11.01 -5.53
C VAL A 139 19.58 11.80 -6.42
N ARG A 140 18.28 11.46 -6.48
CA ARG A 140 17.32 12.18 -7.35
C ARG A 140 16.68 13.43 -6.72
N ALA A 141 16.45 14.42 -7.58
CA ALA A 141 15.99 15.78 -7.29
C ALA A 141 14.55 15.88 -6.75
N GLN A 142 14.23 17.06 -6.19
CA GLN A 142 13.05 17.47 -5.41
C GLN A 142 11.64 17.15 -5.99
N ASN A 143 11.52 16.55 -7.19
CA ASN A 143 10.25 16.25 -7.88
C ASN A 143 10.14 14.78 -8.35
N SER A 144 10.66 13.80 -7.60
CA SER A 144 10.52 12.38 -7.98
C SER A 144 9.09 11.88 -7.76
N LEU A 145 8.53 11.17 -8.74
CA LEU A 145 7.31 10.37 -8.56
C LEU A 145 7.50 9.44 -7.36
N ALA A 146 6.53 9.41 -6.45
CA ALA A 146 6.57 8.59 -5.24
C ALA A 146 5.18 7.97 -5.01
N VAL A 147 5.16 6.73 -4.55
CA VAL A 147 3.94 6.09 -4.08
C VAL A 147 3.55 6.75 -2.75
N THR A 148 2.39 7.40 -2.72
CA THR A 148 1.90 8.12 -1.53
C THR A 148 0.80 7.36 -0.79
N ASP A 149 -0.02 6.61 -1.52
CA ASP A 149 -1.11 5.81 -0.98
C ASP A 149 -1.25 4.48 -1.73
N ILE A 150 -1.80 3.49 -1.03
CA ILE A 150 -2.07 2.15 -1.56
C ILE A 150 -3.47 1.75 -1.09
N CYS A 151 -4.28 1.24 -2.00
CA CYS A 151 -5.55 0.60 -1.68
C CYS A 151 -5.67 -0.74 -2.39
N VAL A 152 -6.49 -1.63 -1.82
CA VAL A 152 -6.86 -2.90 -2.45
C VAL A 152 -8.28 -2.76 -2.97
N ILE A 153 -8.51 -3.23 -4.18
CA ILE A 153 -9.79 -3.17 -4.88
C ILE A 153 -10.26 -4.59 -5.17
N VAL A 154 -11.47 -4.92 -4.75
CA VAL A 154 -12.15 -6.18 -5.04
C VAL A 154 -13.10 -5.96 -6.21
N THR A 155 -12.57 -6.07 -7.41
CA THR A 155 -13.32 -5.85 -8.67
C THR A 155 -14.52 -6.78 -8.82
N SER A 156 -14.44 -8.01 -8.27
CA SER A 156 -15.56 -8.97 -8.25
C SER A 156 -16.76 -8.50 -7.42
N LYS A 157 -16.60 -7.46 -6.59
CA LYS A 157 -17.66 -6.78 -5.84
C LYS A 157 -18.07 -5.43 -6.45
N GLY A 158 -17.59 -5.13 -7.66
CA GLY A 158 -17.91 -3.90 -8.36
C GLY A 158 -17.14 -2.68 -7.87
N GLU A 159 -16.11 -2.86 -7.04
CA GLU A 159 -15.26 -1.75 -6.61
C GLU A 159 -14.41 -1.21 -7.78
N THR A 160 -14.26 0.10 -7.82
CA THR A 160 -13.36 0.81 -8.74
C THR A 160 -12.28 1.55 -7.95
N PRO A 161 -11.07 1.71 -8.50
CA PRO A 161 -10.05 2.55 -7.87
C PRO A 161 -10.60 3.96 -7.61
N PRO A 162 -10.29 4.58 -6.46
CA PRO A 162 -10.73 5.94 -6.16
C PRO A 162 -10.10 6.94 -7.14
N HIS A 163 -10.88 7.94 -7.55
CA HIS A 163 -10.33 9.09 -8.27
C HIS A 163 -9.46 9.89 -7.29
N THR A 164 -8.21 10.14 -7.67
CA THR A 164 -7.23 10.91 -6.88
C THR A 164 -6.96 12.24 -7.55
#